data_AF-A0A7S7EUG7-F1
#
_entry.id   AF-A0A7S7EUG7-F1
#
_cell.length_a   1.000
_cell.length_b   1.000
_cell.length_c   1.000
_cell.angle_alpha   90.00
_cell.angle_beta   90.00
_cell.angle_gamma   90.00
#
_symmetry.space_group_name_H-M   'P 1'
#
loop_
_entity.id
_entity.type
_entity.pdbx_description
1 polymer ?
#
loop_
_entity_poly.entity_id
_entity_poly.type
_entity_poly.pdbx_seq_one_letter_code
_entity_poly.pdbx_strand_id
1 'polypeptide(L)'
;MGVSYNKLFKLMIDRKIRKGELCKAAGISSGSLLKISKDENIYVDILVRICGVLGCDFGDIMEYVPDENSVIKSEPGNRQPPDLQEEKPARVSEEV
;
A
#
# COMPACT_ATOMS: atom_id res chain seq x y z
N MET A 1 4.80 10.26 -11.61
CA MET A 1 4.43 9.19 -10.69
C MET A 1 2.99 9.48 -10.31
N GLY A 2 2.13 8.49 -10.17
CA GLY A 2 0.70 8.73 -9.99
C GLY A 2 0.03 7.75 -9.06
N VAL A 3 -1.21 8.09 -8.70
CA VAL A 3 -2.17 7.18 -8.09
C VAL A 3 -3.24 6.90 -9.13
N SER A 4 -3.73 5.67 -9.23
CA SER A 4 -4.94 5.38 -10.01
C SER A 4 -6.05 4.90 -9.10
N TYR A 5 -7.26 5.45 -9.27
CA TYR A 5 -8.48 5.04 -8.57
C TYR A 5 -9.40 4.18 -9.43
N ASN A 6 -8.90 3.61 -10.53
CA ASN A 6 -9.69 2.74 -11.40
C ASN A 6 -10.28 1.54 -10.64
N LYS A 7 -9.56 1.01 -9.65
CA LYS A 7 -10.05 -0.08 -8.81
C LYS A 7 -11.30 0.29 -8.02
N LEU A 8 -11.36 1.51 -7.46
CA LEU A 8 -12.55 2.02 -6.79
C LEU A 8 -13.77 2.01 -7.72
N PHE A 9 -13.63 2.51 -8.95
CA PHE A 9 -14.76 2.55 -9.88
C PHE A 9 -15.23 1.16 -10.30
N LYS A 10 -14.30 0.20 -10.48
CA LYS A 10 -14.64 -1.21 -10.73
C LYS A 10 -15.42 -1.79 -9.56
N LEU A 11 -14.91 -1.64 -8.34
CA LEU A 11 -15.56 -2.10 -7.11
C LEU A 11 -16.97 -1.52 -6.93
N MET A 12 -17.16 -0.24 -7.28
CA MET A 12 -18.47 0.41 -7.24
C MET A 12 -19.44 -0.18 -8.26
N ILE A 13 -18.98 -0.48 -9.48
CA ILE A 13 -19.80 -1.11 -10.53
C ILE A 13 -20.22 -2.52 -10.08
N ASP A 14 -19.28 -3.30 -9.56
CA ASP A 14 -19.53 -4.67 -9.07
C ASP A 14 -20.59 -4.69 -7.96
N ARG A 15 -20.58 -3.67 -7.11
CA ARG A 15 -21.53 -3.50 -6.00
C ARG A 15 -22.78 -2.69 -6.35
N LYS A 16 -22.93 -2.26 -7.61
CA LYS A 16 -24.03 -1.41 -8.10
C LYS A 16 -24.21 -0.09 -7.32
N ILE A 17 -23.13 0.48 -6.81
CA ILE A 17 -23.14 1.74 -6.04
C ILE A 17 -22.96 2.91 -6.99
N ARG A 18 -23.84 3.91 -6.90
CA ARG A 18 -23.67 5.15 -7.69
C ARG A 18 -22.71 6.11 -7.02
N LYS A 19 -22.01 6.91 -7.82
CA LYS A 19 -21.10 7.96 -7.33
C LYS A 19 -21.74 8.92 -6.31
N GLY A 20 -22.98 9.34 -6.56
CA GLY A 20 -23.71 10.21 -5.63
C GLY A 20 -24.07 9.53 -4.31
N GLU A 21 -24.31 8.21 -4.31
CA GLU A 21 -24.59 7.44 -3.10
C GLU A 21 -23.33 7.28 -2.27
N LEU A 22 -22.20 6.97 -2.91
CA LEU A 22 -20.90 6.92 -2.23
C LEU A 22 -20.57 8.26 -1.57
N CYS A 23 -20.81 9.40 -2.25
CA CYS A 23 -20.58 10.72 -1.65
C CYS A 23 -21.40 10.93 -0.38
N LYS A 24 -22.69 10.56 -0.41
CA LYS A 24 -23.59 10.70 0.74
C LYS A 24 -23.19 9.76 1.88
N ALA A 25 -22.90 8.50 1.57
CA ALA A 25 -22.56 7.49 2.57
C ALA A 25 -21.19 7.75 3.22
N ALA A 26 -20.18 8.18 2.45
CA ALA A 26 -18.85 8.51 2.97
C ALA A 26 -18.75 9.94 3.53
N GLY A 27 -19.80 10.76 3.37
CA GLY A 27 -19.80 12.17 3.76
C GLY A 27 -18.75 13.00 3.03
N ILE A 28 -18.42 12.65 1.78
CA ILE A 28 -17.40 13.34 0.99
C ILE A 28 -18.03 14.36 0.05
N SER A 29 -17.33 15.47 -0.18
CA SER A 29 -17.79 16.51 -1.11
C SER A 29 -17.65 16.04 -2.56
N SER A 30 -18.51 16.59 -3.45
CA SER A 30 -18.39 16.38 -4.90
C SER A 30 -17.02 16.77 -5.44
N GLY A 31 -16.36 17.76 -4.83
CA GLY A 31 -14.99 18.14 -5.19
C GLY A 31 -13.97 17.04 -4.92
N SER A 32 -14.11 16.32 -3.80
CA SER A 32 -13.23 15.19 -3.47
C SER A 32 -13.40 14.05 -4.48
N LEU A 33 -14.64 13.75 -4.86
CA LEU A 33 -14.93 12.74 -5.89
C LEU A 33 -14.40 13.14 -7.27
N LEU A 34 -14.40 14.43 -7.61
CA LEU A 34 -13.83 14.91 -8.86
C LEU A 34 -12.32 14.71 -8.91
N LYS A 35 -11.62 14.97 -7.79
CA LYS A 35 -10.17 14.70 -7.66
C LYS A 35 -9.85 13.23 -7.86
N ILE A 36 -10.60 12.36 -7.18
CA ILE A 36 -10.51 10.90 -7.36
C ILE A 36 -10.74 10.51 -8.83
N SER A 37 -11.73 11.11 -9.50
CA SER A 37 -12.02 10.83 -10.91
C SER A 37 -10.94 11.34 -11.89
N LYS A 38 -10.05 12.22 -11.43
CA LYS A 38 -8.91 12.77 -12.18
C LYS A 38 -7.58 12.17 -11.75
N ASP A 39 -7.60 11.13 -10.92
CA ASP A 39 -6.38 10.51 -10.38
C ASP A 39 -5.47 11.51 -9.63
N GLU A 40 -6.09 12.54 -9.01
CA GLU A 40 -5.41 13.52 -8.18
C GLU A 40 -5.22 13.03 -6.75
N ASN A 41 -4.22 13.58 -6.06
CA ASN A 41 -3.96 13.25 -4.66
C ASN A 41 -5.09 13.77 -3.75
N ILE A 42 -5.48 12.94 -2.79
CA ILE A 42 -6.48 13.28 -1.77
C ILE A 42 -5.94 12.95 -0.38
N TYR A 43 -6.57 13.52 0.64
CA TYR A 43 -6.23 13.20 2.02
C TYR A 43 -6.64 11.75 2.35
N VAL A 44 -5.79 11.08 3.13
CA VAL A 44 -6.03 9.69 3.56
C VAL A 44 -7.34 9.55 4.34
N ASP A 45 -7.77 10.58 5.08
CA ASP A 45 -9.08 10.60 5.76
C ASP A 45 -10.26 10.30 4.80
N ILE A 46 -10.21 10.84 3.58
CA ILE A 46 -11.25 10.61 2.57
C ILE A 46 -11.24 9.13 2.15
N LEU A 47 -10.05 8.54 1.99
CA LEU A 47 -9.90 7.13 1.66
C LEU A 47 -10.41 6.24 2.80
N VAL A 48 -10.10 6.56 4.05
CA VAL A 48 -10.58 5.81 5.22
C VAL A 48 -12.11 5.78 5.27
N ARG A 49 -12.76 6.91 5.00
CA ARG A 49 -14.23 6.97 4.96
C ARG A 49 -14.83 6.15 3.83
N ILE A 50 -14.21 6.16 2.65
CA ILE A 50 -14.61 5.32 1.52
C ILE A 50 -14.45 3.83 1.88
N CYS A 51 -13.30 3.45 2.44
CA CYS A 51 -13.04 2.09 2.93
C CYS A 51 -14.05 1.65 3.99
N GLY A 52 -14.42 2.53 4.92
CA GLY A 52 -15.41 2.23 5.95
C GLY A 52 -16.81 1.97 5.39
N VAL A 53 -17.22 2.70 4.35
CA VAL A 53 -18.51 2.53 3.67
C VAL A 53 -18.53 1.28 2.79
N LEU A 54 -17.41 1.01 2.11
CA LEU A 54 -17.28 -0.12 1.20
C LEU A 54 -16.81 -1.40 1.91
N GLY A 55 -16.37 -1.34 3.16
CA GLY A 55 -15.81 -2.49 3.87
C GLY A 55 -14.66 -3.13 3.09
N CYS A 56 -13.72 -2.32 2.61
CA CYS A 56 -12.56 -2.75 1.82
C CYS A 56 -11.28 -2.08 2.32
N ASP A 57 -10.12 -2.48 1.78
CA ASP A 57 -8.83 -1.87 2.10
C ASP A 57 -8.34 -0.93 0.98
N PHE A 58 -7.26 -0.19 1.22
CA PHE A 58 -6.71 0.78 0.26
C PHE A 58 -6.30 0.11 -1.07
N GLY A 59 -5.78 -1.11 -1.03
CA GLY A 59 -5.38 -1.85 -2.22
C GLY A 59 -6.53 -2.21 -3.18
N ASP A 60 -7.77 -2.19 -2.66
CA ASP A 60 -9.00 -2.46 -3.43
C ASP A 60 -9.52 -1.21 -4.13
N ILE A 61 -9.09 -0.02 -3.72
CA ILE A 61 -9.62 1.25 -4.22
C ILE A 61 -8.59 2.09 -4.96
N MET A 62 -7.30 1.89 -4.70
CA MET A 62 -6.22 2.61 -5.36
C MET A 62 -5.00 1.76 -5.67
N GLU A 63 -4.18 2.23 -6.60
CA GLU A 63 -2.89 1.64 -6.92
C GLU A 63 -1.86 2.71 -7.27
N TYR A 64 -0.59 2.39 -7.04
CA TYR A 64 0.52 3.23 -7.44
C TYR A 64 0.84 3.01 -8.92
N VAL A 65 1.00 4.11 -9.66
CA VAL A 65 1.41 4.12 -11.07
C VAL A 65 2.85 4.65 -11.15
N PRO A 66 3.86 3.79 -11.41
CA PRO A 66 5.24 4.21 -11.58
C PRO A 66 5.40 5.06 -12.85
N ASP A 67 6.32 6.03 -12.82
CA ASP A 67 6.82 6.58 -14.09
C ASP A 67 7.75 5.55 -14.73
N GLU A 68 7.68 5.41 -16.05
CA GLU A 68 8.43 4.40 -16.82
C GLU A 68 9.95 4.40 -16.60
N ASN A 69 10.49 5.40 -15.90
CA ASN A 69 11.93 5.57 -15.67
C ASN A 69 12.38 5.48 -14.19
N SER A 70 11.54 4.98 -13.28
CA SER A 70 11.80 5.03 -11.83
C SER A 70 11.74 3.66 -11.14
N VAL A 71 12.69 2.78 -11.46
CA VAL A 71 12.87 1.53 -10.70
C VAL A 71 14.21 1.58 -9.98
N ILE A 72 14.17 1.69 -8.64
CA ILE A 72 15.30 1.26 -7.81
C ILE A 72 15.40 -0.25 -8.03
N LYS A 73 16.37 -0.70 -8.83
CA LYS A 73 16.70 -2.12 -8.96
C LYS A 73 17.19 -2.59 -7.60
N SER A 74 16.34 -3.21 -6.80
CA SER A 74 16.79 -3.99 -5.66
C SER A 74 17.55 -5.19 -6.23
N GLU A 75 18.88 -5.15 -6.16
CA GLU A 75 19.71 -6.33 -6.36
C GLU A 75 19.25 -7.42 -5.38
N PRO A 76 19.09 -8.68 -5.80
CA PRO A 76 18.79 -9.77 -4.88
C PRO A 76 19.96 -9.86 -3.88
N GLY A 77 19.67 -9.55 -2.62
CA GLY A 77 20.66 -9.52 -1.56
C GLY A 77 21.44 -10.83 -1.49
N ASN A 78 22.76 -10.72 -1.62
CA ASN A 78 23.71 -11.74 -1.20
C ASN A 78 23.63 -11.83 0.33
N ARG A 79 22.63 -12.54 0.87
CA ARG A 79 22.62 -12.94 2.28
C ARG A 79 23.75 -13.95 2.45
N GLN A 80 24.94 -13.48 2.83
CA GLN A 80 25.90 -14.34 3.49
C GLN A 80 25.21 -14.89 4.75
N PRO A 81 25.07 -16.22 4.90
CA PRO A 81 24.69 -16.76 6.19
C PRO A 81 25.72 -16.30 7.23
N PRO A 82 25.31 -15.92 8.45
CA PRO A 82 26.25 -15.61 9.51
C PRO A 82 27.14 -16.84 9.72
N ASP A 83 28.45 -16.60 9.60
CA ASP A 83 29.52 -17.56 9.84
C ASP A 83 29.24 -18.28 11.17
N LEU A 84 29.01 -19.59 11.09
CA LEU A 84 28.96 -20.47 12.25
C LEU A 84 30.38 -20.50 12.81
N GLN A 85 30.75 -19.48 13.60
CA GLN A 85 32.00 -19.51 14.35
C GLN A 85 31.87 -20.62 15.39
N GLU A 86 32.46 -21.74 15.02
CA GLU A 86 32.72 -22.91 15.83
C GLU A 86 33.15 -22.47 17.24
N GLU A 87 32.44 -22.97 18.26
CA GLU A 87 32.86 -22.83 19.64
C GLU A 87 34.25 -23.44 19.80
N LYS A 88 35.25 -22.58 19.99
CA LYS A 88 36.61 -22.99 20.28
C LYS A 88 36.62 -23.60 21.69
N PRO A 89 37.06 -24.86 21.88
CA PRO A 89 36.99 -25.49 23.20
C PRO A 89 37.98 -24.81 24.17
N ALA A 90 37.48 -24.50 25.37
CA ALA A 90 38.25 -23.98 26.48
C ALA A 90 39.36 -24.96 26.86
N ARG A 91 40.62 -24.54 26.67
CA ARG A 91 41.78 -25.27 27.18
C ARG A 91 41.91 -24.90 28.67
N VAL A 92 41.53 -25.82 29.55
CA VAL A 92 41.79 -25.72 31.00
C VAL A 92 43.30 -25.83 31.19
N SER A 93 43.92 -24.76 31.70
CA SER A 93 45.25 -24.84 32.29
C SER A 93 45.04 -25.14 33.77
N GLU A 94 45.35 -26.38 34.18
CA GLU A 94 45.60 -26.70 35.59
C GLU A 94 46.87 -25.97 36.03
N GLU A 95 46.73 -25.19 37.10
CA GLU A 95 47.82 -24.54 37.84
C GLU A 95 48.64 -25.59 38.61
N VAL A 96 49.96 -25.37 38.69
CA VAL A 96 50.86 -25.99 39.67
C VAL A 96 51.49 -24.88 40.49
#